data_AF-A0A6C2CKE5-F1
#
_entry.id   AF-A0A6C2CKE5-F1
#
_cell.length_a   1.000
_cell.length_b   1.000
_cell.length_c   1.000
_cell.angle_alpha   90.00
_cell.angle_beta   90.00
_cell.angle_gamma   90.00
#
_symmetry.space_group_name_H-M   'P 1'
#
loop_
_entity.id
_entity.type
_entity.pdbx_description
1 polymer ?
#
loop_
_entity_poly.entity_id
_entity_poly.type
_entity_poly.pdbx_seq_one_letter_code
_entity_poly.pdbx_strand_id
1 'polypeptide(L)'
;MKDRTQRMPSYKVELSIYERDGWHCRFCQSPITSKEARKKMHLLLPMAARWGKANSEKHRGLSILESTLDHLLPHSRGGDNSLENLVAACGPCQFGRGNFTLEEVGLNNPFSRPPINDNWDGLRRLVK
;
A
#
# COMPACT_ATOMS: atom_id res chain seq x y z
N MET A 1 -8.97 -22.94 -9.84
CA MET A 1 -8.36 -22.12 -10.90
C MET A 1 -8.30 -20.68 -10.40
N LYS A 2 -7.14 -20.01 -10.49
CA LYS A 2 -7.00 -18.62 -10.03
C LYS A 2 -7.73 -17.70 -11.01
N ASP A 3 -8.76 -17.00 -10.55
CA ASP A 3 -9.50 -16.04 -11.36
C ASP A 3 -8.60 -14.86 -11.74
N ARG A 4 -8.25 -14.78 -13.03
CA ARG A 4 -7.38 -13.74 -13.60
C ARG A 4 -8.14 -12.47 -13.98
N THR A 5 -9.45 -12.43 -13.77
CA THR A 5 -10.28 -11.24 -14.05
C THR A 5 -10.28 -10.26 -12.87
N GLN A 6 -10.03 -10.76 -11.65
CA GLN A 6 -10.00 -9.93 -10.45
C GLN A 6 -8.66 -9.19 -10.31
N ARG A 7 -8.67 -7.88 -10.59
CA ARG A 7 -7.46 -7.04 -10.53
C ARG A 7 -6.89 -6.85 -9.12
N MET A 8 -7.73 -6.82 -8.09
CA MET A 8 -7.34 -6.56 -6.70
C MET A 8 -7.95 -7.59 -5.75
N PRO A 9 -7.23 -8.03 -4.69
CA PRO A 9 -7.76 -8.97 -3.72
C PRO A 9 -8.94 -8.40 -2.92
N SER A 10 -9.61 -9.25 -2.14
CA SER A 10 -10.62 -8.80 -1.18
C SER A 10 -10.00 -7.94 -0.09
N TYR A 11 -10.81 -7.09 0.56
CA TYR A 11 -10.36 -6.24 1.67
C TYR A 11 -9.71 -7.04 2.82
N LYS A 12 -10.24 -8.24 3.12
CA LYS A 12 -9.66 -9.12 4.16
C LYS A 12 -8.23 -9.55 3.81
N VAL A 13 -7.97 -9.85 2.54
CA VAL A 13 -6.65 -10.24 2.06
C VAL A 13 -5.72 -9.03 2.00
N GLU A 14 -6.21 -7.89 1.51
CA GLU A 14 -5.45 -6.62 1.54
C GLU A 14 -4.99 -6.30 2.97
N LEU A 15 -5.88 -6.44 3.94
CA LEU A 15 -5.56 -6.19 5.34
C LEU A 15 -4.49 -7.15 5.89
N SER A 16 -4.59 -8.46 5.57
CA SER A 16 -3.59 -9.43 6.00
C SER A 16 -2.20 -9.16 5.43
N ILE A 17 -2.12 -8.55 4.24
CA ILE A 17 -0.83 -8.16 3.63
C ILE A 17 -0.23 -6.98 4.39
N TYR A 18 -1.03 -5.96 4.72
CA TYR A 18 -0.55 -4.84 5.53
C TYR A 18 -0.11 -5.28 6.93
N GLU A 19 -0.84 -6.19 7.56
CA GLU A 19 -0.48 -6.76 8.87
C GLU A 19 0.80 -7.61 8.79
N ARG A 20 0.93 -8.48 7.78
CA ARG A 20 2.17 -9.24 7.51
C ARG A 20 3.38 -8.33 7.32
N ASP A 21 3.20 -7.25 6.58
CA ASP A 21 4.26 -6.30 6.24
C ASP A 21 4.48 -5.22 7.31
N GLY A 22 3.79 -5.33 8.44
CA GLY A 22 3.94 -4.47 9.61
C GLY A 22 3.57 -3.01 9.35
N TRP A 23 2.64 -2.76 8.41
CA TRP A 23 2.24 -1.42 8.00
C TRP A 23 3.40 -0.54 7.50
N HIS A 24 4.42 -1.17 6.91
CA HIS A 24 5.54 -0.50 6.28
C HIS A 24 5.62 -0.82 4.78
N CYS A 25 6.02 0.16 3.98
CA CYS A 25 6.32 -0.07 2.58
C CYS A 25 7.46 -1.07 2.45
N ARG A 26 7.25 -2.15 1.70
CA ARG A 26 8.26 -3.18 1.49
C ARG A 26 9.43 -2.76 0.62
N PHE A 27 9.37 -1.61 -0.05
CA PHE A 27 10.46 -1.06 -0.86
C PHE A 27 11.30 -0.03 -0.09
N CYS A 28 10.70 1.05 0.39
CA CYS A 28 11.41 2.14 1.07
C CYS A 28 11.37 2.08 2.60
N GLN A 29 10.63 1.15 3.19
CA GLN A 29 10.50 0.97 4.65
C GLN A 29 9.82 2.15 5.37
N SER A 30 9.21 3.10 4.65
CA SER A 30 8.40 4.15 5.29
C SER A 30 7.10 3.56 5.86
N PRO A 31 6.63 4.06 7.02
CA PRO A 31 5.32 3.69 7.55
C PRO A 31 4.22 4.12 6.59
N ILE A 32 3.20 3.29 6.41
CA ILE A 32 2.02 3.58 5.59
C ILE A 32 0.76 3.68 6.47
N THR A 33 -0.20 4.50 6.06
CA THR A 33 -1.42 4.78 6.79
C THR A 33 -2.63 4.10 6.15
N SER A 34 -3.52 3.54 6.97
CA SER A 34 -4.80 2.97 6.51
C SER A 34 -5.67 4.01 5.80
N LYS A 35 -6.32 3.58 4.72
CA LYS A 35 -7.33 4.37 3.98
C LYS A 35 -8.49 4.78 4.89
N GLU A 36 -8.90 3.90 5.81
CA GLU A 36 -9.96 4.12 6.79
C GLU A 36 -9.54 5.20 7.80
N ALA A 37 -8.31 5.13 8.30
CA ALA A 37 -7.76 6.16 9.19
C ALA A 37 -7.72 7.52 8.50
N ARG A 38 -7.28 7.58 7.24
CA ARG A 38 -7.31 8.80 6.43
C ARG A 38 -8.73 9.34 6.24
N LYS A 39 -9.71 8.48 5.92
CA LYS A 39 -11.13 8.88 5.82
C LYS A 39 -11.63 9.48 7.14
N LYS A 40 -11.32 8.85 8.28
CA LYS A 40 -11.68 9.37 9.61
C LYS A 40 -11.03 10.72 9.90
N MET A 41 -9.74 10.88 9.60
CA MET A 41 -9.03 12.16 9.77
C MET A 41 -9.64 13.26 8.91
N HIS A 42 -9.97 12.98 7.64
CA HIS A 42 -10.62 13.95 6.76
C HIS A 42 -12.01 14.35 7.29
N LEU A 43 -12.78 13.40 7.79
CA LEU A 43 -14.08 13.66 8.40
C LEU A 43 -13.98 14.56 9.64
N LEU A 44 -13.02 14.31 10.51
CA LEU A 44 -12.86 15.05 11.78
C LEU A 44 -12.13 16.39 11.62
N LEU A 45 -11.20 16.47 10.69
CA LEU A 45 -10.29 17.61 10.51
C LEU A 45 -10.20 18.01 9.02
N PRO A 46 -11.30 18.41 8.37
CA PRO A 46 -11.35 18.58 6.91
C PRO A 46 -10.37 19.62 6.36
N MET A 47 -10.03 20.65 7.16
CA MET A 47 -9.03 21.65 6.77
C MET A 47 -7.59 21.14 6.86
N ALA A 48 -7.27 20.39 7.94
CA ALA A 48 -5.91 19.87 8.16
C ALA A 48 -5.66 18.60 7.33
N ALA A 49 -6.62 17.69 7.29
CA ALA A 49 -6.60 16.45 6.52
C ALA A 49 -7.37 16.61 5.20
N ARG A 50 -7.07 17.66 4.43
CA ARG A 50 -7.75 17.95 3.15
C ARG A 50 -7.71 16.75 2.20
N TRP A 51 -8.83 16.49 1.53
CA TRP A 51 -8.94 15.39 0.58
C TRP A 51 -9.95 15.69 -0.52
N GLY A 52 -9.45 16.17 -1.67
CA GLY A 52 -10.26 16.41 -2.87
C GLY A 52 -10.09 15.35 -3.96
N LYS A 53 -10.66 15.65 -5.13
CA LYS A 53 -10.59 14.78 -6.31
C LYS A 53 -9.22 14.84 -6.96
N ALA A 54 -8.70 16.05 -7.18
CA ALA A 54 -7.40 16.29 -7.79
C ALA A 54 -6.25 16.09 -6.78
N ASN A 55 -5.06 15.77 -7.28
CA ASN A 55 -3.89 15.57 -6.43
C ASN A 55 -3.48 16.85 -5.68
N SER A 56 -3.70 18.03 -6.26
CA SER A 56 -3.45 19.33 -5.61
C SER A 56 -4.35 19.56 -4.38
N GLU A 57 -5.53 18.96 -4.35
CA GLU A 57 -6.52 19.11 -3.28
C GLU A 57 -6.30 18.12 -2.12
N LYS A 58 -5.43 17.11 -2.31
CA LYS A 58 -5.13 16.11 -1.28
C LYS A 58 -4.03 16.60 -0.37
N HIS A 59 -4.12 16.26 0.91
CA HIS A 59 -3.04 16.48 1.84
C HIS A 59 -1.85 15.60 1.43
N ARG A 60 -0.71 16.21 1.12
CA ARG A 60 0.43 15.50 0.52
C ARG A 60 0.94 14.36 1.39
N GLY A 61 1.13 14.58 2.69
CA GLY A 61 1.57 13.53 3.63
C GLY A 61 0.63 12.31 3.65
N LEU A 62 -0.65 12.52 3.94
CA LEU A 62 -1.68 11.48 3.83
C LEU A 62 -1.71 10.80 2.45
N SER A 63 -1.53 11.53 1.35
CA SER A 63 -1.56 10.94 0.01
C SER A 63 -0.33 10.09 -0.31
N ILE A 64 0.87 10.49 0.15
CA ILE A 64 2.11 9.73 -0.13
C ILE A 64 2.22 8.50 0.79
N LEU A 65 1.72 8.60 2.02
CA LEU A 65 1.78 7.52 3.00
C LEU A 65 0.54 6.61 2.95
N GLU A 66 -0.50 6.93 2.18
CA GLU A 66 -1.67 6.05 2.05
C GLU A 66 -1.24 4.65 1.58
N SER A 67 -1.74 3.63 2.28
CA SER A 67 -1.43 2.23 2.02
C SER A 67 -1.90 1.81 0.63
N THR A 68 -1.00 1.23 -0.15
CA THR A 68 -1.29 0.60 -1.44
C THR A 68 -0.73 -0.81 -1.45
N LEU A 69 -1.27 -1.67 -2.31
CA LEU A 69 -0.65 -2.95 -2.63
C LEU A 69 0.10 -2.84 -3.95
N ASP A 70 1.19 -3.58 -4.05
CA ASP A 70 1.98 -3.66 -5.26
C ASP A 70 2.27 -5.12 -5.66
N HIS A 71 2.18 -5.40 -6.96
CA HIS A 71 2.28 -6.74 -7.55
C HIS A 71 3.70 -7.04 -8.05
N LEU A 72 4.51 -7.82 -7.33
CA LEU A 72 5.94 -8.07 -7.67
C LEU A 72 6.14 -8.44 -9.15
N LEU A 73 5.38 -9.40 -9.65
CA LEU A 73 5.07 -9.55 -11.07
C LEU A 73 3.84 -8.71 -11.38
N PRO A 74 3.93 -7.66 -12.22
CA PRO A 74 2.78 -6.80 -12.53
C PRO A 74 1.60 -7.60 -13.08
N HIS A 75 0.38 -7.21 -12.68
CA HIS A 75 -0.85 -7.87 -13.17
C HIS A 75 -0.96 -7.83 -14.70
N SER A 76 -0.51 -6.73 -15.34
CA SER A 76 -0.45 -6.58 -16.80
C SER A 76 0.49 -7.60 -17.48
N ARG A 77 1.37 -8.24 -16.71
CA ARG A 77 2.31 -9.27 -17.15
C ARG A 77 1.97 -10.65 -16.57
N GLY A 78 0.73 -10.85 -16.12
CA GLY A 78 0.23 -12.14 -15.66
C GLY A 78 0.44 -12.42 -14.17
N GLY A 79 0.85 -11.43 -13.38
CA GLY A 79 0.89 -11.56 -11.92
C GLY A 79 -0.49 -11.72 -11.29
N ASP A 80 -0.59 -12.53 -10.25
CA ASP A 80 -1.83 -12.82 -9.54
C ASP A 80 -1.93 -12.07 -8.20
N ASN A 81 -3.05 -12.23 -7.49
CA ASN A 81 -3.26 -11.67 -6.16
C ASN A 81 -2.83 -12.61 -5.02
N SER A 82 -1.85 -13.48 -5.27
CA SER A 82 -1.31 -14.35 -4.22
C SER A 82 -0.55 -13.53 -3.18
N LEU A 83 -0.45 -14.05 -1.95
CA LEU A 83 0.32 -13.40 -0.89
C LEU A 83 1.80 -13.27 -1.28
N GLU A 84 2.31 -14.20 -2.07
CA GLU A 84 3.68 -14.24 -2.56
C GLU A 84 3.94 -13.20 -3.66
N ASN A 85 2.91 -12.72 -4.34
CA ASN A 85 3.03 -11.71 -5.39
C ASN A 85 2.64 -10.29 -4.93
N LEU A 86 2.00 -10.14 -3.77
CA LEU A 86 1.54 -8.85 -3.27
C LEU A 86 2.34 -8.39 -2.05
N VAL A 87 2.70 -7.11 -2.04
CA VAL A 87 3.36 -6.45 -0.91
C VAL A 87 2.72 -5.11 -0.57
N ALA A 88 2.85 -4.69 0.68
CA ALA A 88 2.53 -3.34 1.11
C ALA A 88 3.49 -2.33 0.47
N ALA A 89 2.95 -1.24 -0.09
CA ALA A 89 3.73 -0.17 -0.68
C ALA A 89 3.14 1.21 -0.34
N CYS A 90 4.00 2.23 -0.24
CA CYS A 90 3.55 3.62 -0.22
C CYS A 90 3.20 4.07 -1.65
N GLY A 91 2.39 5.13 -1.76
CA GLY A 91 1.96 5.66 -3.06
C GLY A 91 3.11 5.95 -4.03
N PRO A 92 4.20 6.63 -3.61
CA PRO A 92 5.34 6.91 -4.50
C PRO A 92 6.06 5.67 -5.01
N CYS A 93 6.31 4.65 -4.15
CA CYS A 93 7.00 3.43 -4.59
C CYS A 93 6.14 2.61 -5.55
N GLN A 94 4.85 2.44 -5.23
CA GLN A 94 3.90 1.72 -6.09
C GLN A 94 3.74 2.41 -7.44
N PHE A 95 3.58 3.74 -7.44
CA PHE A 95 3.48 4.52 -8.67
C PHE A 95 4.77 4.50 -9.48
N GLY A 96 5.92 4.67 -8.82
CA GLY A 96 7.23 4.71 -9.46
C GLY A 96 7.61 3.38 -10.12
N ARG A 97 7.21 2.24 -9.54
CA ARG A 97 7.44 0.93 -10.14
C ARG A 97 6.45 0.60 -11.25
N GLY A 98 5.17 0.99 -11.11
CA GLY A 98 4.17 0.85 -12.17
C GLY A 98 4.07 -0.57 -12.74
N ASN A 99 4.32 -0.72 -14.05
CA ASN A 99 4.26 -2.01 -14.76
C ASN A 99 5.63 -2.67 -14.95
N PHE A 100 6.65 -2.25 -14.20
CA PHE A 100 7.99 -2.82 -14.28
C PHE A 100 8.21 -3.95 -13.24
N THR A 101 8.99 -4.96 -13.63
CA THR A 101 9.47 -6.00 -12.71
C THR A 101 10.53 -5.42 -11.77
N LEU A 102 10.84 -6.14 -10.69
CA LEU A 102 11.89 -5.76 -9.76
C LEU A 102 13.25 -5.58 -10.45
N GLU A 103 13.57 -6.47 -11.40
CA GLU A 103 14.81 -6.44 -12.17
C GLU A 103 14.89 -5.19 -13.06
N GLU A 104 13.81 -4.85 -13.76
CA GLU A 104 13.76 -3.67 -14.65
C GLU A 104 13.99 -2.35 -13.91
N VAL A 105 13.63 -2.27 -12.62
CA VAL A 105 13.88 -1.08 -11.78
C VAL A 105 15.08 -1.23 -10.83
N GLY A 106 15.84 -2.34 -10.93
CA GLY A 106 17.00 -2.59 -10.08
C GLY A 106 16.68 -2.71 -8.58
N LEU A 107 15.48 -3.16 -8.23
CA LEU A 107 15.08 -3.36 -6.83
C LEU A 107 15.31 -4.82 -6.40
N ASN A 108 15.81 -4.99 -5.19
CA ASN A 108 15.90 -6.32 -4.57
C ASN A 108 14.51 -6.89 -4.24
N ASN A 109 14.41 -8.22 -4.19
CA ASN A 109 13.20 -8.89 -3.72
C ASN A 109 12.84 -8.39 -2.31
N PRO A 110 11.66 -7.78 -2.09
CA PRO A 110 11.29 -7.25 -0.79
C PRO A 110 11.25 -8.31 0.32
N PHE A 111 11.04 -9.59 0.00
CA PHE A 111 11.04 -10.69 0.96
C PHE A 111 12.44 -11.15 1.38
N SER A 112 13.51 -10.61 0.79
CA SER A 112 14.89 -10.89 1.22
C SER A 112 15.24 -10.37 2.62
N ARG A 113 14.36 -9.57 3.21
CA ARG A 113 14.48 -9.02 4.57
C ARG A 113 13.19 -9.25 5.37
N PRO A 114 13.25 -9.35 6.71
CA PRO A 114 12.05 -9.42 7.52
C PRO A 114 11.20 -8.13 7.45
N PRO A 115 9.88 -8.20 7.70
CA PRO A 115 9.07 -7.00 7.93
C PRO A 115 9.56 -6.22 9.15
N ILE A 116 9.34 -4.89 9.11
CA ILE A 116 9.49 -4.04 10.29
C ILE A 116 8.26 -4.25 11.16
N ASN A 117 8.47 -4.61 12.42
CA ASN A 117 7.41 -4.74 13.41
C ASN A 117 7.75 -3.89 14.63
N ASP A 118 7.35 -2.62 14.59
CA ASP A 118 7.65 -1.59 15.59
C ASP A 118 6.38 -1.07 16.31
N ASN A 119 5.28 -1.82 16.23
CA ASN A 119 3.93 -1.48 16.70
C ASN A 119 3.21 -0.37 15.90
N TRP A 120 3.74 0.06 14.76
CA TRP A 120 2.97 0.87 13.83
C TRP A 120 1.78 0.07 13.28
N ASP A 121 0.57 0.57 13.49
CA ASP A 121 -0.69 -0.11 13.16
C ASP A 121 -1.42 0.53 11.97
N GLY A 122 -0.72 1.37 11.21
CA GLY A 122 -1.32 2.14 10.12
C GLY A 122 -2.32 3.18 10.59
N LEU A 123 -2.22 3.66 11.85
CA LEU A 123 -3.17 4.54 12.52
C LEU A 123 -4.58 3.93 12.69
N ARG A 124 -4.70 2.60 12.64
CA ARG A 124 -6.01 1.93 12.75
C ARG A 124 -6.69 2.11 14.10
N ARG A 125 -5.97 2.48 15.16
CA ARG A 125 -6.55 2.98 16.42
C ARG A 125 -7.56 4.12 16.24
N LEU A 126 -7.46 4.94 15.19
CA LEU A 126 -8.42 6.01 14.90
C LEU A 126 -9.75 5.52 14.32
N VAL A 127 -9.78 4.27 13.83
CA VAL A 127 -10.94 3.67 13.16
C VAL A 127 -11.80 2.86 14.13
N LYS A 128 -11.23 2.51 15.29
CA LYS A 128 -11.94 1.82 16.37
C LYS A 128 -12.95 2.74 17.05
#